data_AF-A0A2D5GB67-F1
#
_entry.id   AF-A0A2D5GB67-F1
#
_cell.length_a   1.000
_cell.length_b   1.000
_cell.length_c   1.000
_cell.angle_alpha   90.00
_cell.angle_beta   90.00
_cell.angle_gamma   90.00
#
_symmetry.space_group_name_H-M   'P 1'
#
loop_
_entity.id
_entity.type
_entity.pdbx_description
1 polymer ?
#
loop_
_entity_poly.entity_id
_entity_poly.type
_entity_poly.pdbx_seq_one_letter_code
_entity_poly.pdbx_strand_id
1 'polypeptide(L)'
;MDKLSLLPVLFSVVFSADVASDQGVKAQAITTALYGSWGCSARVENGSLRMKIASEDTYLGNNRSSTRATLKLQASSAYPEIEYSVTGNATWKVSNGFLVSTFTNVKVVNISHPEFDYILNIQDMFPKKVSESAEVIELSQSKLILRSQTYGTVYRCDRKG
;
A
#
# COMPACT_ATOMS: atom_id res chain seq x y z
N MET A 1 -42.56 61.59 -18.28
CA MET A 1 -42.27 60.36 -19.02
C MET A 1 -41.02 59.75 -18.41
N ASP A 2 -41.19 58.50 -17.99
CA ASP A 2 -40.20 57.46 -17.73
C ASP A 2 -39.27 57.46 -16.51
N LYS A 3 -39.49 56.38 -15.75
CA LYS A 3 -38.77 55.79 -14.62
C LYS A 3 -37.44 55.19 -15.08
N LEU A 4 -36.47 55.11 -14.17
CA LEU A 4 -35.50 54.00 -13.97
C LEU A 4 -34.51 54.46 -12.87
N SER A 5 -34.75 54.23 -11.57
CA SER A 5 -34.52 52.98 -10.83
C SER A 5 -33.22 52.26 -11.17
N LEU A 6 -32.15 52.53 -10.41
CA LEU A 6 -30.99 51.64 -10.30
C LEU A 6 -30.59 51.51 -8.82
N LEU A 7 -30.81 50.29 -8.31
CA LEU A 7 -30.48 49.80 -6.97
C LEU A 7 -28.97 49.59 -6.81
N PRO A 8 -28.45 49.57 -5.56
CA PRO A 8 -27.06 49.17 -5.30
C PRO A 8 -26.92 47.65 -5.47
N VAL A 9 -25.99 47.24 -6.33
CA VAL A 9 -25.59 45.83 -6.49
C VAL A 9 -24.77 45.43 -5.27
N LEU A 10 -25.42 44.74 -4.32
CA LEU A 10 -24.74 43.99 -3.26
C LEU A 10 -24.07 42.77 -3.90
N PHE A 11 -22.74 42.83 -4.03
CA PHE A 11 -21.91 41.68 -4.39
C PHE A 11 -21.84 40.74 -3.18
N SER A 12 -22.70 39.72 -3.15
CA SER A 12 -22.62 38.63 -2.18
C SER A 12 -21.39 37.78 -2.50
N VAL A 13 -20.33 37.93 -1.71
CA VAL A 13 -19.18 37.03 -1.75
C VAL A 13 -19.54 35.77 -0.97
N VAL A 14 -20.02 34.74 -1.66
CA VAL A 14 -20.14 33.39 -1.09
C VAL A 14 -18.80 32.70 -1.32
N PHE A 15 -17.90 32.78 -0.34
CA PHE A 15 -16.74 31.88 -0.31
C PHE A 15 -17.21 30.50 0.17
N SER A 16 -17.44 29.60 -0.77
CA SER A 16 -17.54 28.16 -0.51
C SER A 16 -16.17 27.65 -0.11
N ALA A 17 -15.98 27.28 1.16
CA ALA A 17 -14.76 26.64 1.63
C ALA A 17 -15.09 25.49 2.60
N ASP A 18 -15.63 24.39 2.08
CA ASP A 18 -15.83 23.15 2.85
C ASP A 18 -15.45 21.89 2.05
N VAL A 19 -14.40 21.96 1.22
CA VAL A 19 -13.88 20.78 0.49
C VAL A 19 -12.77 20.06 1.27
N ALA A 20 -12.25 20.64 2.36
CA ALA A 20 -11.15 20.06 3.13
C ALA A 20 -11.58 19.07 4.23
N SER A 21 -12.85 19.08 4.66
CA SER A 21 -13.29 18.28 5.82
C SER A 21 -13.54 16.81 5.47
N ASP A 22 -14.14 16.51 4.31
CA ASP A 22 -14.48 15.13 3.90
C ASP A 22 -13.25 14.24 3.70
N GLN A 23 -12.17 14.79 3.12
CA GLN A 23 -10.92 14.07 2.87
C GLN A 23 -10.20 13.72 4.18
N GLY A 24 -10.16 14.66 5.14
CA GLY A 24 -9.52 14.44 6.45
C GLY A 24 -10.26 13.40 7.29
N VAL A 25 -11.59 13.43 7.29
CA VAL A 25 -12.43 12.47 8.01
C VAL A 25 -12.27 11.05 7.44
N LYS A 26 -12.24 10.89 6.12
CA LYS A 26 -12.00 9.60 5.45
C LYS A 26 -10.60 9.05 5.76
N ALA A 27 -9.56 9.88 5.70
CA ALA A 27 -8.20 9.44 6.01
C ALA A 27 -8.07 8.97 7.47
N GLN A 28 -8.70 9.68 8.42
CA GLN A 28 -8.68 9.30 9.83
C GLN A 28 -9.42 7.99 10.12
N ALA A 29 -10.56 7.76 9.46
CA ALA A 29 -11.33 6.53 9.58
C ALA A 29 -10.51 5.31 9.07
N ILE A 30 -9.87 5.45 7.90
CA ILE A 30 -9.01 4.40 7.34
C ILE A 30 -7.82 4.14 8.25
N THR A 31 -7.16 5.20 8.74
CA THR A 31 -6.00 5.09 9.64
C THR A 31 -6.33 4.27 10.89
N THR A 32 -7.47 4.56 11.52
CA THR A 32 -7.91 3.85 12.72
C THR A 32 -8.27 2.39 12.43
N ALA A 33 -8.93 2.12 11.31
CA ALA A 33 -9.30 0.76 10.90
C ALA A 33 -8.10 -0.09 10.44
N LEU A 34 -6.98 0.52 10.03
CA LEU A 34 -5.76 -0.20 9.64
C LEU A 34 -4.99 -0.78 10.82
N TYR A 35 -5.08 -0.20 12.02
CA TYR A 35 -4.25 -0.62 13.15
C TYR A 35 -4.41 -2.10 13.51
N GLY A 36 -3.29 -2.77 13.78
CA GLY A 36 -3.22 -4.20 14.07
C GLY A 36 -2.48 -4.98 12.99
N SER A 37 -2.53 -6.32 13.10
CA SER A 37 -1.86 -7.24 12.18
C SER A 37 -2.82 -7.77 11.10
N TRP A 38 -2.27 -7.92 9.90
CA TRP A 38 -2.98 -8.41 8.71
C TRP A 38 -2.18 -9.51 8.06
N GLY A 39 -2.82 -10.64 7.77
CA GLY A 39 -2.26 -11.68 6.92
C GLY A 39 -2.62 -11.37 5.47
N CYS A 40 -1.64 -10.93 4.68
CA CYS A 40 -1.84 -10.53 3.30
C CYS A 40 -1.30 -11.58 2.32
N SER A 41 -1.91 -11.65 1.15
CA SER A 41 -1.45 -12.48 0.05
C SER A 41 -1.64 -11.82 -1.30
N ALA A 42 -0.71 -12.10 -2.21
CA ALA A 42 -0.78 -11.68 -3.60
C ALA A 42 -0.22 -12.77 -4.51
N ARG A 43 -0.71 -12.80 -5.75
CA ARG A 43 -0.19 -13.66 -6.81
C ARG A 43 -0.02 -12.82 -8.07
N VAL A 44 1.11 -13.01 -8.74
CA VAL A 44 1.42 -12.41 -10.05
C VAL A 44 1.79 -13.54 -10.98
N GLU A 45 1.14 -13.57 -12.13
CA GLU A 45 1.42 -14.53 -13.20
C GLU A 45 1.57 -13.74 -14.51
N ASN A 46 2.73 -13.87 -15.15
CA ASN A 46 3.02 -13.21 -16.43
C ASN A 46 3.84 -14.16 -17.31
N GLY A 47 3.18 -14.77 -18.30
CA GLY A 47 3.78 -15.82 -19.10
C GLY A 47 4.24 -16.99 -18.22
N SER A 48 5.53 -17.31 -18.24
CA SER A 48 6.12 -18.37 -17.42
C SER A 48 6.49 -17.95 -16.00
N LEU A 49 6.51 -16.64 -15.73
CA LEU A 49 6.83 -16.08 -14.42
C LEU A 49 5.62 -16.25 -13.48
N ARG A 50 5.83 -16.95 -12.36
CA ARG A 50 4.87 -17.05 -11.26
C ARG A 50 5.50 -16.53 -9.98
N MET A 51 4.76 -15.67 -9.29
CA MET A 51 5.17 -15.11 -8.02
C MET A 51 4.01 -15.20 -7.02
N LYS A 52 4.29 -15.73 -5.83
CA LYS A 52 3.35 -15.76 -4.71
C LYS A 52 3.97 -15.06 -3.52
N ILE A 53 3.20 -14.16 -2.90
CA ILE A 53 3.59 -13.44 -1.70
C ILE A 53 2.59 -13.79 -0.62
N ALA A 54 3.09 -14.14 0.56
CA ALA A 54 2.31 -14.22 1.79
C ALA A 54 3.03 -13.38 2.85
N SER A 55 2.36 -12.39 3.42
CA SER A 55 2.92 -11.50 4.44
C SER A 55 2.05 -11.42 5.69
N GLU A 56 2.68 -11.08 6.79
CA GLU A 56 2.04 -10.52 7.97
C GLU A 56 2.53 -9.07 8.11
N ASP A 57 1.59 -8.14 8.02
CA ASP A 57 1.83 -6.70 8.06
C ASP A 57 1.14 -6.12 9.29
N THR A 58 1.92 -5.46 10.16
CA THR A 58 1.41 -4.84 11.40
C THR A 58 1.49 -3.33 11.30
N TYR A 59 0.36 -2.63 11.49
CA TYR A 59 0.28 -1.16 11.50
C TYR A 59 0.10 -0.64 12.92
N LEU A 60 1.00 0.24 13.36
CA LEU A 60 1.03 0.81 14.71
C LEU A 60 0.55 2.27 14.71
N GLY A 61 -0.02 2.70 15.84
CA GLY A 61 -0.55 4.07 16.03
C GLY A 61 0.48 5.20 16.00
N ASN A 62 1.77 4.88 15.92
CA ASN A 62 2.86 5.85 15.76
C ASN A 62 3.33 5.97 14.30
N ASN A 63 2.47 5.62 13.33
CA ASN A 63 2.75 5.64 11.90
C ASN A 63 3.92 4.75 11.48
N ARG A 64 4.24 3.71 12.27
CA ARG A 64 5.21 2.67 11.92
C ARG A 64 4.49 1.38 11.55
N SER A 65 5.12 0.60 10.69
CA SER A 65 4.68 -0.75 10.37
C SER A 65 5.86 -1.70 10.25
N SER A 66 5.58 -2.98 10.45
CA SER A 66 6.52 -4.08 10.23
C SER A 66 5.90 -5.17 9.38
N THR A 67 6.72 -5.78 8.54
CA THR A 67 6.33 -6.83 7.61
C THR A 67 7.21 -8.06 7.84
N ARG A 68 6.59 -9.24 7.85
CA ARG A 68 7.27 -10.53 7.66
C ARG A 68 6.61 -11.24 6.51
N ALA A 69 7.35 -11.65 5.50
CA ALA A 69 6.78 -12.28 4.33
C ALA A 69 7.61 -13.45 3.81
N THR A 70 6.93 -14.33 3.10
CA THR A 70 7.51 -15.35 2.24
C THR A 70 7.18 -15.01 0.80
N LEU A 71 8.20 -14.99 -0.05
CA LEU A 71 8.10 -14.81 -1.48
C LEU A 71 8.50 -16.12 -2.17
N LYS A 72 7.62 -16.68 -2.98
CA LYS A 72 7.92 -17.82 -3.85
C LYS A 72 7.97 -17.33 -5.30
N LEU A 73 9.09 -17.56 -5.96
CA LEU A 73 9.37 -17.09 -7.32
C LEU A 73 9.70 -18.28 -8.21
N GLN A 74 8.99 -18.41 -9.32
CA GLN A 74 9.31 -19.36 -10.38
C GLN A 74 9.39 -18.62 -11.71
N ALA A 75 10.60 -18.46 -12.23
CA ALA A 75 10.83 -17.73 -13.48
C ALA A 75 10.37 -18.51 -14.72
N SER A 76 10.56 -19.82 -14.72
CA SER A 76 10.04 -20.74 -15.74
C SER A 76 9.90 -22.15 -15.19
N SER A 77 9.28 -23.06 -15.94
CA SER A 77 9.18 -24.47 -15.58
C SER A 77 10.51 -25.22 -15.62
N ALA A 78 11.56 -24.64 -16.23
CA ALA A 78 12.88 -25.24 -16.31
C ALA A 78 13.75 -24.98 -15.07
N TYR A 79 13.36 -24.03 -14.22
CA TYR A 79 14.07 -23.66 -12.99
C TYR A 79 13.24 -24.02 -11.76
N PRO A 80 13.89 -24.32 -10.62
CA PRO A 80 13.18 -24.56 -9.36
C PRO A 80 12.39 -23.32 -8.92
N GLU A 81 11.34 -23.53 -8.13
CA GLU A 81 10.71 -22.45 -7.38
C GLU A 81 11.66 -22.03 -6.24
N ILE A 82 12.03 -20.76 -6.21
CA ILE A 82 12.91 -20.20 -5.19
C ILE A 82 12.05 -19.49 -4.15
N GLU A 83 12.24 -19.87 -2.89
CA GLU A 83 11.62 -19.27 -1.72
C GLU A 83 12.57 -18.29 -1.03
N TYR A 84 12.05 -17.12 -0.70
CA TYR A 84 12.74 -16.05 0.01
C TYR A 84 11.98 -15.67 1.27
N SER A 85 12.71 -15.39 2.34
CA SER A 85 12.21 -14.71 3.53
C SER A 85 12.42 -13.21 3.39
N VAL A 86 11.38 -12.42 3.67
CA VAL A 86 11.42 -10.96 3.64
C VAL A 86 11.03 -10.43 5.01
N THR A 87 11.80 -9.48 5.52
CA THR A 87 11.44 -8.70 6.70
C THR A 87 11.59 -7.22 6.39
N GLY A 88 10.68 -6.40 6.87
CA GLY A 88 10.67 -4.98 6.56
C GLY A 88 10.16 -4.14 7.71
N ASN A 89 10.67 -2.91 7.79
CA ASN A 89 10.09 -1.84 8.60
C ASN A 89 9.76 -0.67 7.69
N ALA A 90 8.65 0.00 7.97
CA ALA A 90 8.23 1.17 7.23
C ALA A 90 7.62 2.23 8.16
N THR A 91 7.56 3.44 7.63
CA THR A 91 6.57 4.43 8.06
C THR A 91 5.40 4.41 7.10
N TRP A 92 4.20 4.72 7.56
CA TRP A 92 3.01 4.71 6.71
C TRP A 92 2.10 5.91 7.00
N LYS A 93 1.30 6.27 6.01
CA LYS A 93 0.22 7.26 6.14
C LYS A 93 -0.88 6.94 5.14
N VAL A 94 -2.09 7.41 5.44
CA VAL A 94 -3.19 7.42 4.47
C VAL A 94 -3.32 8.81 3.87
N SER A 95 -3.38 8.91 2.55
CA SER A 95 -3.61 10.17 1.84
C SER A 95 -4.45 9.91 0.60
N ASN A 96 -5.59 10.62 0.47
CA ASN A 96 -6.49 10.54 -0.69
C ASN A 96 -6.93 9.10 -1.03
N GLY A 97 -7.19 8.26 -0.02
CA GLY A 97 -7.57 6.85 -0.22
C GLY A 97 -6.40 5.90 -0.52
N PHE A 98 -5.16 6.39 -0.50
CA PHE A 98 -3.97 5.58 -0.69
C PHE A 98 -3.26 5.34 0.65
N LEU A 99 -2.85 4.11 0.87
CA LEU A 99 -1.86 3.75 1.87
C LEU A 99 -0.47 3.96 1.28
N VAL A 100 0.26 4.95 1.80
CA VAL A 100 1.61 5.27 1.37
C VAL A 100 2.58 4.73 2.41
N SER A 101 3.36 3.73 2.03
CA SER A 101 4.41 3.13 2.86
C SER A 101 5.77 3.64 2.40
N THR A 102 6.64 3.97 3.35
CA THR A 102 8.06 4.28 3.11
C THR A 102 8.90 3.31 3.91
N PHE A 103 9.46 2.32 3.22
CA PHE A 103 10.32 1.31 3.80
C PHE A 103 11.65 1.94 4.23
N THR A 104 12.00 1.74 5.49
CA THR A 104 13.24 2.23 6.09
C THR A 104 14.32 1.15 6.14
N ASN A 105 13.90 -0.11 6.13
CA ASN A 105 14.77 -1.27 6.04
C ASN A 105 13.97 -2.42 5.41
N VAL A 106 14.58 -3.12 4.46
CA VAL A 106 14.09 -4.37 3.90
C VAL A 106 15.25 -5.35 3.84
N LYS A 107 15.06 -6.52 4.44
CA LYS A 107 15.98 -7.64 4.35
C LYS A 107 15.30 -8.78 3.60
N VAL A 108 15.94 -9.25 2.54
CA VAL A 108 15.54 -10.40 1.74
C VAL A 108 16.63 -11.45 1.85
N VAL A 109 16.25 -12.69 2.11
CA VAL A 109 17.16 -13.84 2.20
C VAL A 109 16.59 -14.97 1.37
N ASN A 110 17.37 -15.52 0.45
CA ASN A 110 17.04 -16.76 -0.22
C ASN A 110 17.20 -17.92 0.76
N ILE A 111 16.12 -18.66 1.00
CA ILE A 111 16.08 -19.72 2.02
C ILE A 111 15.99 -21.12 1.43
N SER A 112 15.96 -21.25 0.11
CA SER A 112 15.76 -22.54 -0.57
C SER A 112 16.89 -22.91 -1.53
N HIS A 113 17.41 -21.93 -2.28
CA HIS A 113 18.45 -22.16 -3.29
C HIS A 113 19.46 -21.01 -3.31
N PRO A 114 20.24 -20.80 -2.22
CA PRO A 114 21.16 -19.65 -2.10
C PRO A 114 22.21 -19.57 -3.22
N GLU A 115 22.49 -20.66 -3.92
CA GLU A 115 23.36 -20.70 -5.09
C GLU A 115 22.87 -19.81 -6.24
N PHE A 116 21.58 -19.45 -6.29
CA PHE A 116 21.05 -18.52 -7.28
C PHE A 116 21.33 -17.05 -6.96
N ASP A 117 21.73 -16.72 -5.72
CA ASP A 117 22.02 -15.32 -5.34
C ASP A 117 23.25 -14.77 -6.07
N TYR A 118 24.14 -15.63 -6.57
CA TYR A 118 25.26 -15.24 -7.44
C TYR A 118 24.80 -14.76 -8.82
N ILE A 119 23.63 -15.20 -9.28
CA ILE A 119 23.05 -14.84 -10.58
C ILE A 119 22.12 -13.65 -10.40
N LEU A 120 21.25 -13.71 -9.39
CA LEU A 120 20.28 -12.68 -9.08
C LEU A 120 20.09 -12.57 -7.57
N ASN A 121 20.71 -11.55 -6.98
CA ASN A 121 20.48 -11.22 -5.59
C ASN A 121 19.27 -10.27 -5.46
N ILE A 122 18.13 -10.81 -5.03
CA ILE A 122 16.89 -10.03 -4.86
C ILE A 122 17.05 -8.90 -3.83
N GLN A 123 17.95 -9.04 -2.84
CA GLN A 123 18.20 -7.96 -1.86
C GLN A 123 18.61 -6.65 -2.55
N ASP A 124 19.35 -6.73 -3.66
CA ASP A 124 19.89 -5.57 -4.36
C ASP A 124 18.78 -4.76 -5.08
N MET A 125 17.59 -5.34 -5.24
CA MET A 125 16.42 -4.66 -5.79
C MET A 125 15.71 -3.74 -4.78
N PHE A 126 16.09 -3.78 -3.50
CA PHE A 126 15.49 -2.97 -2.44
C PHE A 126 16.49 -1.92 -1.93
N PRO A 127 16.56 -0.73 -2.56
CA PRO A 127 17.41 0.34 -2.07
C PRO A 127 16.97 0.81 -0.68
N LYS A 128 17.88 1.47 0.06
CA LYS A 128 17.72 1.81 1.49
C LYS A 128 16.43 2.56 1.87
N LYS A 129 15.79 3.24 0.91
CA LYS A 129 14.47 3.86 1.08
C LYS A 129 13.66 3.67 -0.18
N VAL A 130 12.56 2.95 -0.08
CA VAL A 130 11.57 2.78 -1.15
C VAL A 130 10.24 3.26 -0.63
N SER A 131 9.54 4.07 -1.41
CA SER A 131 8.13 4.37 -1.15
C SER A 131 7.26 3.57 -2.10
N GLU A 132 6.21 2.97 -1.55
CA GLU A 132 5.16 2.28 -2.28
C GLU A 132 3.83 2.93 -1.90
N SER A 133 2.95 3.09 -2.88
CA SER A 133 1.60 3.62 -2.68
C SER A 133 0.61 2.59 -3.18
N ALA A 134 -0.36 2.23 -2.34
CA ALA A 134 -1.41 1.30 -2.68
C ALA A 134 -2.79 1.91 -2.46
N GLU A 135 -3.66 1.76 -3.45
CA GLU A 135 -5.06 2.15 -3.35
C GLU A 135 -5.76 1.26 -2.31
N VAL A 136 -6.46 1.87 -1.35
CA VAL A 136 -7.33 1.15 -0.42
C VAL A 136 -8.66 0.90 -1.12
N ILE A 137 -8.81 -0.30 -1.69
CA ILE A 137 -10.03 -0.70 -2.41
C ILE A 137 -11.14 -1.05 -1.41
N GLU A 138 -10.80 -1.77 -0.36
CA GLU A 138 -11.74 -2.20 0.67
C GLU A 138 -11.03 -2.22 2.02
N LEU A 139 -11.70 -1.72 3.07
CA LEU A 139 -11.24 -1.82 4.45
C LEU A 139 -12.43 -2.01 5.38
N SER A 140 -12.41 -3.09 6.14
CA SER A 140 -13.40 -3.42 7.18
C SER A 140 -12.69 -3.92 8.43
N GLN A 141 -13.44 -4.42 9.41
CA GLN A 141 -12.87 -4.99 10.63
C GLN A 141 -12.05 -6.26 10.37
N SER A 142 -12.38 -7.03 9.33
CA SER A 142 -11.73 -8.33 9.06
C SER A 142 -11.00 -8.39 7.72
N LYS A 143 -11.22 -7.44 6.82
CA LYS A 143 -10.77 -7.51 5.44
C LYS A 143 -10.12 -6.21 4.99
N LEU A 144 -9.00 -6.34 4.28
CA LEU A 144 -8.29 -5.25 3.64
C LEU A 144 -7.92 -5.68 2.22
N ILE A 145 -8.29 -4.88 1.22
CA ILE A 145 -7.86 -5.05 -0.17
C ILE A 145 -7.07 -3.82 -0.59
N LEU A 146 -5.84 -4.05 -1.01
CA LEU A 146 -4.93 -3.03 -1.52
C LEU A 146 -4.59 -3.31 -2.98
N ARG A 147 -4.43 -2.26 -3.78
CA ARG A 147 -3.86 -2.37 -5.14
C ARG A 147 -2.63 -1.49 -5.25
N SER A 148 -1.48 -2.09 -5.50
CA SER A 148 -0.24 -1.34 -5.72
C SER A 148 -0.38 -0.40 -6.91
N GLN A 149 -0.03 0.87 -6.75
CA GLN A 149 0.01 1.82 -7.86
C GLN A 149 1.14 1.50 -8.84
N THR A 150 2.27 0.99 -8.34
CA THR A 150 3.46 0.72 -9.16
C THR A 150 3.27 -0.50 -10.05
N TYR A 151 2.69 -1.57 -9.49
CA TYR A 151 2.66 -2.88 -10.16
C TYR A 151 1.25 -3.34 -10.53
N GLY A 152 0.19 -2.66 -10.07
CA GLY A 152 -1.20 -3.09 -10.25
C GLY A 152 -1.60 -4.35 -9.46
N THR A 153 -0.65 -4.98 -8.76
CA THR A 153 -0.86 -6.17 -7.94
C THR A 153 -1.90 -5.91 -6.85
N VAL A 154 -2.86 -6.83 -6.72
CA VAL A 154 -3.90 -6.77 -5.68
C VAL A 154 -3.52 -7.67 -4.52
N TYR A 155 -3.32 -7.06 -3.35
CA TYR A 155 -3.10 -7.73 -2.08
C TYR A 155 -4.44 -7.93 -1.38
N ARG A 156 -4.70 -9.15 -0.94
CA ARG A 156 -5.88 -9.51 -0.15
C ARG A 156 -5.43 -9.89 1.25
N CYS A 157 -5.99 -9.22 2.23
CA CYS A 157 -5.57 -9.30 3.61
C CYS A 157 -6.74 -9.63 4.53
N ASP A 158 -6.48 -10.50 5.48
CA ASP A 158 -7.40 -10.85 6.56
C ASP A 158 -6.80 -10.40 7.90
N ARG A 159 -7.63 -9.84 8.78
CA ARG A 159 -7.17 -9.42 10.10
C ARG A 159 -6.67 -10.63 10.90
N LYS A 160 -5.52 -10.49 11.53
CA LYS A 160 -5.02 -11.46 12.52
C LYS A 160 -5.58 -11.10 13.89
N GLY A 161 -6.14 -12.11 14.57
CA GLY A 161 -6.66 -12.00 15.94
C GLY A 161 -5.56 -11.84 16.97
#